data_AF-A0A0B2JYN9-F1
#
_entry.id   AF-A0A0B2JYN9-F1
#
_cell.length_a   1.000
_cell.length_b   1.000
_cell.length_c   1.000
_cell.angle_alpha   90.00
_cell.angle_beta   90.00
_cell.angle_gamma   90.00
#
_symmetry.space_group_name_H-M   'P 1'
#
loop_
_entity.id
_entity.type
_entity.pdbx_description
1 polymer ?
#
loop_
_entity_poly.entity_id
_entity_poly.type
_entity_poly.pdbx_seq_one_letter_code
_entity_poly.pdbx_strand_id
1 'polypeptide(L)' 'VVIVSTASPYKFNESVLTALGQDIDGKDEFQLLDELSKLNSFGIPAGLAKLKMAKISHENTVEKGEMPKSVLQFAENKKK' A
#
# COMPACT_ATOMS: atom_id res chain seq x y z
N VAL A 1 -8.87 29.63 4.18
CA VAL A 1 -7.81 28.71 3.69
C VAL A 1 -8.50 27.45 3.19
N VAL A 2 -8.18 26.98 2.00
CA VAL A 2 -8.66 25.69 1.48
C VAL A 2 -7.47 24.73 1.51
N ILE A 3 -7.65 23.57 2.12
CA ILE A 3 -6.62 22.52 2.22
C ILE A 3 -7.06 21.35 1.35
N VAL A 4 -6.21 20.93 0.41
CA VAL A 4 -6.51 19.82 -0.51
C VAL A 4 -5.91 18.54 0.06
N SER A 5 -6.76 17.52 0.26
CA SER A 5 -6.31 16.20 0.68
C SER A 5 -5.77 15.43 -0.53
N THR A 6 -4.45 15.25 -0.60
CA THR A 6 -3.76 14.60 -1.73
C THR A 6 -3.81 13.07 -1.66
N ALA A 7 -4.26 12.52 -0.54
CA ALA A 7 -4.31 11.09 -0.28
C ALA A 7 -5.37 10.74 0.77
N SER A 8 -5.94 9.54 0.62
CA SER A 8 -6.80 8.96 1.66
C SER A 8 -5.96 8.57 2.89
N PRO A 9 -6.45 8.79 4.13
CA PRO A 9 -5.81 8.33 5.37
C PRO A 9 -5.50 6.84 5.38
N TYR A 10 -6.31 6.02 4.70
CA TYR A 10 -6.08 4.57 4.60
C TYR A 10 -4.77 4.19 3.90
N LYS A 11 -4.18 5.08 3.08
CA LYS A 11 -2.87 4.81 2.46
C LYS A 11 -1.70 4.99 3.43
N PHE A 12 -1.95 5.54 4.61
CA PHE A 12 -0.96 5.84 5.65
C PHE A 12 -1.53 5.46 7.03
N ASN A 13 -2.13 4.27 7.11
CA ASN A 13 -2.83 3.78 8.30
C ASN A 13 -1.96 3.79 9.57
N GLU A 14 -0.69 3.39 9.50
CA GLU A 14 0.26 3.40 10.61
C GLU A 14 0.42 4.81 11.15
N SER A 15 0.85 5.76 10.29
CA SER A 15 1.06 7.15 10.69
C SER A 15 -0.19 7.81 11.27
N VAL A 16 -1.36 7.49 10.70
CA VAL A 16 -2.65 8.01 11.19
C VAL A 16 -3.01 7.39 12.55
N LEU A 17 -2.90 6.08 12.70
CA LEU A 17 -3.20 5.38 13.95
C LEU A 17 -2.26 5.82 15.08
N THR A 18 -0.96 5.95 14.81
CA THR A 18 0.02 6.49 15.78
C THR A 18 -0.35 7.91 16.20
N ALA A 19 -0.71 8.79 15.26
CA ALA A 19 -1.11 10.16 15.57
C ALA A 19 -2.40 10.23 16.40
N LEU A 20 -3.27 9.22 16.27
CA LEU A 20 -4.49 9.05 17.07
C LEU A 20 -4.24 8.30 18.40
N GLY A 21 -2.99 7.97 18.73
CA GLY A 21 -2.61 7.29 19.97
C GLY A 21 -3.05 5.83 20.03
N GLN A 22 -3.24 5.17 18.88
CA GLN A 22 -3.56 3.75 18.83
C GLN A 22 -2.30 2.89 18.90
N ASP A 23 -2.44 1.71 19.50
CA ASP A 23 -1.38 0.70 19.52
C ASP A 23 -1.28 0.00 18.16
N ILE A 24 -0.08 0.08 17.57
CA ILE A 24 0.27 -0.47 16.26
C ILE A 24 1.28 -1.62 16.37
N ASP A 25 1.77 -1.94 17.57
CA ASP A 25 2.87 -2.90 17.72
C ASP A 25 2.46 -4.31 17.28
N GLY A 26 3.31 -4.92 16.45
CA GLY A 26 3.12 -6.29 15.95
C GLY A 26 1.97 -6.47 14.95
N LYS A 27 1.34 -5.39 14.47
CA LYS A 27 0.27 -5.45 13.47
C LYS A 27 0.80 -5.30 12.05
N ASP A 28 0.26 -6.09 11.13
CA ASP A 28 0.52 -5.92 9.70
C ASP A 28 -0.33 -4.79 9.09
N GLU A 29 0.04 -4.36 7.88
CA GLU A 29 -0.63 -3.30 7.13
C GLU A 29 -2.15 -3.53 6.97
N PHE A 30 -2.61 -4.76 6.78
CA PHE A 30 -4.03 -5.07 6.61
C PHE A 30 -4.78 -5.05 7.94
N GLN A 31 -4.14 -5.49 9.03
CA GLN A 31 -4.67 -5.35 10.38
C GLN A 31 -4.80 -3.87 10.77
N LEU A 32 -3.82 -3.04 10.42
CA LEU A 32 -3.88 -1.59 10.62
C LEU A 32 -5.00 -0.93 9.80
N LEU A 33 -5.25 -1.39 8.56
CA LEU A 33 -6.42 -0.94 7.78
C LEU A 33 -7.73 -1.28 8.49
N ASP A 34 -7.85 -2.50 9.03
CA ASP A 34 -9.03 -2.97 9.75
C ASP A 34 -9.25 -2.14 11.04
N GLU A 35 -8.19 -1.82 11.79
CA GLU A 35 -8.27 -0.94 12.97
C GLU A 35 -8.71 0.48 12.62
N LEU A 36 -8.10 1.09 11.61
CA LEU A 36 -8.46 2.43 11.18
C LEU A 36 -9.92 2.49 10.69
N SER A 37 -10.41 1.42 10.07
CA SER A 37 -11.80 1.33 9.64
C SER A 37 -12.79 1.31 10.79
N LYS A 38 -12.42 0.82 11.98
CA LYS A 38 -13.31 0.84 13.16
C LYS A 38 -13.51 2.26 13.72
N LEU A 39 -12.54 3.15 13.49
CA LEU A 39 -12.57 4.54 13.95
C LEU A 39 -13.29 5.47 12.97
N ASN A 40 -13.70 4.97 11.81
CA ASN A 40 -14.26 5.77 10.73
C ASN A 40 -15.66 5.27 10.35
N SER A 41 -16.55 6.20 10.00
CA SER A 41 -17.89 5.87 9.51
C SER A 41 -17.90 5.31 8.09
N PHE A 42 -16.80 5.47 7.35
CA PHE A 42 -16.62 4.95 6.00
C PHE A 42 -15.75 3.70 6.03
N GLY A 43 -16.13 2.68 5.26
CA GLY A 43 -15.34 1.45 5.17
C GLY A 43 -14.04 1.60 4.37
N ILE A 44 -13.19 0.57 4.45
CA ILE A 44 -11.94 0.49 3.69
C ILE A 44 -12.22 0.65 2.18
N PRO A 45 -11.48 1.50 1.44
CA PRO A 45 -11.61 1.60 0.00
C PRO A 45 -11.46 0.25 -0.70
N ALA A 46 -12.35 -0.07 -1.64
CA ALA A 46 -12.41 -1.38 -2.30
C ALA A 46 -11.10 -1.81 -2.97
N GLY A 47 -10.30 -0.85 -3.46
CA GLY A 47 -8.97 -1.14 -4.01
C GLY A 47 -8.02 -1.72 -2.97
N LEU A 48 -7.97 -1.14 -1.77
CA LEU A 48 -7.12 -1.61 -0.67
C LEU A 48 -7.64 -2.93 -0.08
N ALA A 49 -8.96 -3.07 0.09
CA ALA A 49 -9.56 -4.30 0.60
C ALA A 49 -9.24 -5.51 -0.30
N LYS A 50 -9.23 -5.32 -1.63
CA LYS A 50 -8.90 -6.38 -2.60
C LYS A 50 -7.43 -6.81 -2.56
N LEU A 51 -6.51 -5.93 -2.15
CA LEU A 51 -5.08 -6.25 -2.11
C LEU A 51 -4.76 -7.39 -1.13
N LYS A 52 -5.54 -7.55 -0.05
CA LYS A 52 -5.38 -8.63 0.94
C LYS A 52 -5.43 -10.03 0.34
N MET A 53 -6.17 -10.19 -0.77
CA MET A 53 -6.33 -11.46 -1.49
C MET A 53 -5.66 -11.46 -2.86
N ALA A 54 -5.03 -10.35 -3.25
CA ALA A 54 -4.44 -10.22 -4.57
C ALA A 54 -3.15 -11.03 -4.67
N LYS A 55 -2.95 -11.70 -5.81
CA LYS A 55 -1.69 -12.36 -6.11
C LYS A 55 -0.59 -11.32 -6.37
N ILE A 56 0.58 -11.52 -5.77
CA ILE A 56 1.77 -10.71 -6.05
C ILE A 56 2.15 -10.87 -7.53
N SER A 57 2.25 -9.76 -8.25
CA SER A 57 2.61 -9.73 -9.67
C SER A 57 4.08 -9.41 -9.93
N HIS A 58 4.78 -8.91 -8.91
CA HIS A 58 6.16 -8.44 -8.99
C HIS A 58 6.99 -9.09 -7.88
N GLU A 59 7.79 -10.09 -8.25
CA GLU A 59 8.62 -10.86 -7.31
C GLU A 59 10.12 -10.58 -7.52
N ASN A 60 10.47 -9.81 -8.55
CA ASN A 60 11.86 -9.54 -8.91
C ASN A 60 12.44 -8.41 -8.05
N THR A 61 13.63 -8.65 -7.50
CA THR A 61 14.47 -7.62 -6.86
C THR A 61 15.74 -7.47 -7.69
N VAL A 62 16.17 -6.23 -7.94
CA VAL A 62 17.33 -5.94 -8.80
C VAL A 62 18.23 -4.91 -8.14
N GLU A 63 19.53 -5.07 -8.33
CA GLU A 63 20.50 -4.10 -7.85
C GLU A 63 20.43 -2.81 -8.64
N LYS A 64 20.84 -1.69 -8.02
CA LYS A 64 20.75 -0.34 -8.62
C LYS A 64 21.40 -0.29 -10.02
N GLY A 65 22.56 -0.93 -10.18
CA GLY A 65 23.29 -0.97 -11.45
C GLY A 65 22.63 -1.83 -12.54
N GLU A 66 21.74 -2.74 -12.14
CA GLU A 66 21.10 -3.71 -13.05
C GLU A 66 19.72 -3.28 -13.52
N MET A 67 19.15 -2.20 -12.95
CA MET A 67 17.85 -1.66 -13.33
C MET A 67 17.66 -1.50 -14.86
N PRO A 68 18.62 -0.95 -15.64
CA PRO A 68 18.43 -0.80 -17.09
C PRO A 68 18.23 -2.15 -17.80
N LYS A 69 19.00 -3.16 -17.41
CA LYS A 69 18.92 -4.52 -17.97
C LYS A 69 17.58 -5.18 -17.62
N SER A 70 17.15 -5.05 -16.35
CA SER A 70 15.86 -5.60 -15.92
C SER A 70 14.67 -4.98 -16.64
N VAL A 71 14.72 -3.67 -16.89
CA VAL A 71 13.66 -2.96 -17.64
C VAL A 71 13.62 -3.43 -19.09
N LEU A 72 14.78 -3.57 -19.74
CA LEU A 72 14.87 -4.12 -21.11
C LEU A 72 14.30 -5.53 -21.18
N GLN A 73 14.70 -6.42 -20.26
CA GLN A 73 14.20 -7.80 -20.22
C GLN A 73 12.68 -7.86 -20.00
N PHE A 74 12.14 -7.02 -19.11
CA PHE A 74 10.69 -6.93 -18.91
C PHE A 74 9.95 -6.47 -20.17
N ALA A 75 10.49 -5.48 -20.89
CA ALA A 75 9.89 -4.96 -22.11
C ALA A 75 9.94 -5.96 -23.28
N GLU A 76 11.02 -6.74 -23.39
CA GLU A 76 11.17 -7.80 -24.40
C GLU A 76 10.22 -8.98 -24.15
N ASN A 77 10.05 -9.38 -22.89
CA ASN A 77 9.18 -10.48 -22.50
C ASN A 77 7.69 -10.22 -22.77
N LYS A 78 7.27 -8.95 -22.95
CA LYS A 78 5.88 -8.58 -23.33
C LYS A 78 5.54 -8.81 -24.81
N LYS A 79 6.51 -9.16 -25.66
CA LYS A 79 6.29 -9.40 -27.10
C LYS A 79 5.93 -10.86 -27.46
N LYS A 80 5.76 -11.74 -26.47
CA LYS A 80 5.22 -13.10 -26.63
C LYS A 80 3.86 -13.19 -25.95
#